data_AF-A0A944G955-F1
#
_entry.id   AF-A0A944G955-F1
#
_cell.length_a   1.000
_cell.length_b   1.000
_cell.length_c   1.000
_cell.angle_alpha   90.00
_cell.angle_beta   90.00
_cell.angle_gamma   90.00
#
_symmetry.space_group_name_H-M   'P 1'
#
loop_
_entity.id
_entity.type
_entity.pdbx_description
1 polymer ?
#
loop_
_entity_poly.entity_id
_entity_poly.type
_entity_poly.pdbx_seq_one_letter_code
_entity_poly.pdbx_strand_id
1 'polypeptide(L)'
;MKKLLMFFAMVMTSITMMAQSQFYVILKDGSGASYPESIVDSLTFDSLNGARIYGFNDLANSIAQLRKEVDSLKRIMSMVPIDSSLFIHEYVDLGLPSGTLWATCNVGAKTPSDYGYYICWGETGPKSNYGQTSGRWNGEDRASLRSKGVIDQYFNLTSQYDAATVLWGEEWRTPTGEELEELVRYCRQDWVPEDGGYGVCGIKFTSISNGKNIFIPCAGMKRNNEDAMVGTRGYYMSATSEGSFATDLYLSQESVNIGSRSVNQGIPIRAVRKRANDRPFVDPNDTIINGHAYVDLGLPSGTLWATLNIGADSAQKVGNLYLWGLSIPKTETPSAAGSGFYGQTLEELIQNNATDSNGTLLSNRDAAYENWGGQWRMPTHEECSELMDNCSQDTTTINGVRVWEITGRNGKKLYFPINDVDFGFSTCWSSSAFSDSNNNDYSYVLRFYDRMYLAASTWAPHLETRDKFLPIRPVVNR
;
A
#
# COMPACT_ATOMS: atom_id res chain seq x y z
N MET A 1 -10.96 57.80 -1.94
CA MET A 1 -10.28 56.90 -2.90
C MET A 1 -8.79 57.01 -2.63
N LYS A 2 -7.98 55.99 -2.39
CA LYS A 2 -8.00 54.55 -2.72
C LYS A 2 -7.50 53.75 -1.50
N LYS A 3 -8.08 52.58 -1.27
CA LYS A 3 -7.78 51.65 -0.16
C LYS A 3 -6.47 50.89 -0.45
N LEU A 4 -5.55 50.84 0.51
CA LEU A 4 -4.33 50.03 0.51
C LEU A 4 -4.68 48.62 1.02
N LEU A 5 -4.29 47.57 0.31
CA LEU A 5 -4.42 46.18 0.74
C LEU A 5 -3.01 45.58 0.70
N MET A 6 -2.43 45.25 1.86
CA MET A 6 -1.14 44.56 1.94
C MET A 6 -1.41 43.06 2.13
N PHE A 7 -0.89 42.23 1.24
CA PHE A 7 -0.93 40.78 1.34
C PHE A 7 0.40 40.29 1.91
N PHE A 8 0.40 39.65 3.08
CA PHE A 8 1.57 38.97 3.62
C PHE A 8 1.57 37.53 3.09
N ALA A 9 2.52 37.21 2.21
CA ALA A 9 2.85 35.82 1.91
C ALA A 9 3.86 35.33 2.96
N MET A 10 3.38 34.65 3.98
CA MET A 10 4.23 33.83 4.86
C MET A 10 3.54 32.49 5.09
N VAL A 11 3.60 31.64 4.07
CA VAL A 11 3.40 30.19 4.20
C VAL A 11 4.74 29.57 3.82
N MET A 12 5.55 29.18 4.82
CA MET A 12 6.64 28.23 4.63
C MET A 12 6.71 27.34 5.87
N THR A 13 6.02 26.20 5.80
CA THR A 13 6.49 24.98 6.47
C THR A 13 7.08 24.09 5.39
N SER A 14 8.37 23.77 5.58
CA SER A 14 9.17 22.73 4.94
C SER A 14 9.57 22.86 3.46
N ILE A 15 10.88 22.68 3.25
CA ILE A 15 11.63 22.43 2.01
C ILE A 15 12.28 23.68 1.37
N THR A 16 13.60 23.56 1.24
CA THR A 16 14.65 24.51 0.87
C THR A 16 14.42 25.28 -0.44
N MET A 17 14.44 26.62 -0.38
CA MET A 17 14.97 27.49 -1.45
C MET A 17 15.14 28.94 -0.95
N MET A 18 16.40 29.38 -0.92
CA MET A 18 16.95 30.76 -0.93
C MET A 18 16.21 31.87 -0.16
N ALA A 19 16.95 32.47 0.79
CA ALA A 19 16.63 33.73 1.47
C ALA A 19 16.16 34.82 0.47
N GLN A 20 14.94 35.33 0.65
CA GLN A 20 14.54 36.58 0.01
C GLN A 20 15.16 37.74 0.79
N SER A 21 16.13 38.43 0.18
CA SER A 21 16.91 39.54 0.77
C SER A 21 16.33 40.93 0.43
N GLN A 22 15.06 41.01 0.02
CA GLN A 22 14.38 42.27 -0.31
C GLN A 22 12.92 42.32 0.16
N PHE A 23 12.48 43.51 0.56
CA PHE A 23 11.09 43.89 0.79
C PHE A 23 10.45 44.48 -0.47
N TYR A 24 9.22 44.08 -0.78
CA TYR A 24 8.46 44.59 -1.93
C TYR A 24 7.24 45.37 -1.47
N VAL A 25 7.08 46.59 -2.00
CA VAL A 25 5.89 47.43 -1.81
C VAL A 25 5.19 47.56 -3.16
N ILE A 26 3.97 47.03 -3.27
CA ILE A 26 3.17 47.09 -4.50
C ILE A 26 1.90 47.90 -4.21
N LEU A 27 1.69 48.94 -5.02
CA LEU A 27 0.50 49.78 -4.99
C LEU A 27 -0.64 49.15 -5.79
N LYS A 28 -1.87 49.56 -5.48
CA LYS A 28 -3.09 48.99 -6.08
C LYS A 28 -3.20 49.15 -7.61
N ASP A 29 -2.47 50.09 -8.19
CA ASP A 29 -2.40 50.27 -9.64
C ASP A 29 -1.36 49.37 -10.33
N GLY A 30 -0.72 48.47 -9.57
CA GLY A 30 0.27 47.52 -10.08
C GLY A 30 1.67 48.09 -10.14
N SER A 31 1.87 49.36 -9.80
CA SER A 31 3.22 49.93 -9.63
C SER A 31 3.85 49.41 -8.33
N GLY A 32 5.16 49.22 -8.31
CA GLY A 32 5.84 48.72 -7.11
C GLY A 32 7.31 49.11 -7.05
N ALA A 33 7.87 49.02 -5.86
CA ALA A 33 9.28 49.23 -5.56
C ALA A 33 9.79 48.10 -4.65
N SER A 34 11.08 47.79 -4.76
CA SER A 34 11.74 46.84 -3.88
C SER A 34 12.90 47.49 -3.13
N TYR A 35 13.12 47.04 -1.91
CA TYR A 35 14.13 47.58 -1.00
C TYR A 35 14.93 46.42 -0.40
N PRO A 36 16.27 46.42 -0.48
CA PRO A 36 17.10 45.45 0.23
C PRO A 36 16.84 45.48 1.74
N GLU A 37 16.83 44.31 2.39
CA GLU A 37 16.64 44.22 3.84
C GLU A 37 17.70 45.02 4.62
N SER A 38 18.92 45.09 4.09
CA SER A 38 20.06 45.77 4.71
C SER A 38 19.93 47.30 4.80
N ILE A 39 18.93 47.92 4.17
CA ILE A 39 18.73 49.37 4.18
C ILE A 39 17.43 49.81 4.87
N VAL A 40 16.66 48.87 5.41
CA VAL A 40 15.36 49.14 6.03
C VAL A 40 15.50 49.05 7.55
N ASP A 41 15.69 50.19 8.21
CA ASP A 41 15.88 50.25 9.66
C ASP A 41 14.58 50.15 10.47
N SER A 42 13.45 50.65 9.94
CA SER A 42 12.13 50.52 10.58
C SER A 42 10.97 50.81 9.61
N LEU A 43 9.78 50.29 9.93
CA LEU A 43 8.51 50.60 9.24
C LEU A 43 7.51 51.21 10.23
N THR A 44 7.01 52.41 9.94
CA THR A 44 6.02 53.11 10.75
C THR A 44 4.74 53.38 9.95
N PHE A 45 3.59 53.30 10.62
CA PHE A 45 2.28 53.60 10.04
C PHE A 45 1.63 54.73 10.86
N ASP A 46 1.27 55.83 10.21
CA ASP A 46 0.52 56.91 10.84
C ASP A 46 -0.93 56.90 10.36
N SER A 47 -1.88 57.09 11.29
CA SER A 47 -3.30 57.00 10.97
C SER A 47 -3.85 58.36 10.57
N LEU A 48 -4.39 58.50 9.36
CA LEU A 48 -5.34 59.57 9.06
C LEU A 48 -6.72 59.14 9.58
N ASN A 49 -7.20 59.83 10.61
CA ASN A 49 -8.58 59.84 11.12
C ASN A 49 -9.05 58.69 12.03
N GLY A 50 -8.34 58.43 13.14
CA GLY A 50 -8.98 58.01 14.40
C GLY A 50 -9.83 56.74 14.42
N ALA A 51 -9.71 55.84 13.45
CA ALA A 51 -10.34 54.53 13.47
C ALA A 51 -9.50 53.55 14.29
N ARG A 52 -10.14 52.78 15.17
CA ARG A 52 -9.49 51.70 15.96
C ARG A 52 -8.68 50.78 15.04
N ILE A 53 -7.39 50.72 15.29
CA ILE A 53 -6.46 49.77 14.68
C ILE A 53 -6.68 48.43 15.39
N TYR A 54 -7.01 47.37 14.66
CA TYR A 54 -6.75 46.02 15.15
C TYR A 54 -5.24 45.85 15.17
N GLY A 55 -4.62 46.05 16.33
CA GLY A 55 -3.17 45.99 16.46
C GLY A 55 -2.67 44.57 16.19
N PHE A 56 -1.36 44.42 15.93
CA PHE A 56 -0.70 43.10 15.87
C PHE A 56 -1.04 42.24 17.09
N ASN A 57 -1.26 42.89 18.24
CA ASN A 57 -1.74 42.26 19.48
C ASN A 57 -3.17 41.73 19.38
N ASP A 58 -4.10 42.38 18.67
CA ASP A 58 -5.47 41.89 18.49
C ASP A 58 -5.53 40.72 17.52
N LEU A 59 -4.68 40.70 16.48
CA LEU A 59 -4.54 39.56 15.59
C LEU A 59 -3.85 38.39 16.30
N ALA A 60 -2.79 38.64 17.07
CA ALA A 60 -2.13 37.64 17.89
C ALA A 60 -3.07 37.08 18.97
N ASN A 61 -3.88 37.93 19.60
CA ASN A 61 -4.92 37.52 20.55
C ASN A 61 -6.02 36.73 19.84
N SER A 62 -6.45 37.11 18.64
CA SER A 62 -7.45 36.37 17.86
C SER A 62 -6.90 35.01 17.39
N ILE A 63 -5.64 34.92 16.98
CA ILE A 63 -4.96 33.67 16.63
C ILE A 63 -4.77 32.81 17.88
N ALA A 64 -4.41 33.40 19.02
CA ALA A 64 -4.30 32.68 20.28
C ALA A 64 -5.66 32.18 20.78
N GLN A 65 -6.72 32.95 20.57
CA GLN A 65 -8.11 32.58 20.84
C GLN A 65 -8.54 31.42 19.94
N LEU A 66 -8.32 31.53 18.62
CA LEU A 66 -8.60 30.46 17.65
C LEU A 66 -7.78 29.20 17.94
N ARG A 67 -6.51 29.34 18.35
CA ARG A 67 -5.67 28.19 18.78
C ARG A 67 -6.23 27.54 20.02
N LYS A 68 -6.66 28.32 21.03
CA LYS A 68 -7.32 27.79 22.22
C LYS A 68 -8.65 27.12 21.90
N GLU A 69 -9.42 27.66 20.97
CA GLU A 69 -10.67 27.05 20.50
C GLU A 69 -10.40 25.75 19.72
N VAL A 70 -9.38 25.71 18.86
CA VAL A 70 -8.93 24.50 18.16
C VAL A 70 -8.38 23.46 19.14
N ASP A 71 -7.60 23.85 20.14
CA ASP A 71 -7.06 22.93 21.15
C ASP A 71 -8.18 22.43 22.09
N SER A 72 -9.17 23.27 22.38
CA SER A 72 -10.38 22.87 23.10
C SER A 72 -11.23 21.91 22.27
N LEU A 73 -11.37 22.16 20.96
CA LEU A 73 -12.04 21.24 20.02
C LEU A 73 -11.29 19.91 19.94
N LYS A 74 -9.96 19.90 19.83
CA LYS A 74 -9.13 18.68 19.89
C LYS A 74 -9.29 17.93 21.21
N ARG A 75 -9.34 18.65 22.34
CA ARG A 75 -9.62 18.04 23.66
C ARG A 75 -11.03 17.47 23.74
N ILE A 76 -12.05 18.17 23.25
CA ILE A 76 -13.43 17.67 23.20
C ILE A 76 -13.51 16.44 22.29
N MET A 77 -12.84 16.46 21.13
CA MET A 77 -12.69 15.32 20.22
C MET A 77 -11.93 14.14 20.85
N SER A 78 -11.09 14.38 21.86
CA SER A 78 -10.40 13.32 22.63
C SER A 78 -11.14 12.85 23.88
N MET A 79 -12.12 13.63 24.37
CA MET A 79 -12.88 13.36 25.60
C MET A 79 -14.26 12.76 25.32
N VAL A 80 -14.81 13.02 24.14
CA VAL A 80 -15.84 12.17 23.55
C VAL A 80 -15.07 11.06 22.84
N PRO A 81 -15.27 9.77 23.14
CA PRO A 81 -14.96 8.76 22.15
C PRO A 81 -15.84 9.14 20.97
N ILE A 82 -15.29 9.84 19.97
CA ILE A 82 -15.90 9.85 18.65
C ILE A 82 -15.86 8.38 18.32
N ASP A 83 -16.99 7.73 18.50
CA ASP A 83 -17.24 6.49 17.85
C ASP A 83 -16.91 6.77 16.39
N SER A 84 -15.84 6.16 15.91
CA SER A 84 -15.39 6.21 14.52
C SER A 84 -16.55 5.86 13.57
N SER A 85 -17.65 5.33 14.11
CA SER A 85 -18.96 5.20 13.47
C SER A 85 -19.55 6.43 12.81
N LEU A 86 -19.18 7.67 13.19
CA LEU A 86 -19.81 8.85 12.59
C LEU A 86 -19.32 9.23 11.18
N PHE A 87 -18.24 8.61 10.69
CA PHE A 87 -17.76 8.73 9.30
C PHE A 87 -17.43 7.37 8.69
N ILE A 88 -18.21 6.32 9.01
CA ILE A 88 -18.08 5.05 8.29
C ILE A 88 -18.61 5.26 6.87
N HIS A 89 -17.69 5.41 5.93
CA HIS A 89 -17.99 5.19 4.52
C HIS A 89 -18.23 3.68 4.32
N GLU A 90 -19.40 3.32 3.78
CA GLU A 90 -19.71 1.94 3.49
C GLU A 90 -18.85 1.42 2.34
N TYR A 91 -18.51 0.13 2.39
CA TYR A 91 -17.77 -0.56 1.35
C TYR A 91 -18.39 -1.90 1.01
N VAL A 92 -18.10 -2.38 -0.19
CA VAL A 92 -18.38 -3.74 -0.65
C VAL A 92 -17.07 -4.43 -0.91
N ASP A 93 -16.91 -5.58 -0.26
CA ASP A 93 -15.89 -6.55 -0.60
C ASP A 93 -16.32 -7.36 -1.82
N LEU A 94 -15.84 -6.96 -3.00
CA LEU A 94 -16.11 -7.67 -4.26
C LEU A 94 -15.30 -8.96 -4.38
N GLY A 95 -14.41 -9.28 -3.43
CA GLY A 95 -13.57 -10.48 -3.50
C GLY A 95 -12.69 -10.51 -4.74
N LEU A 96 -12.16 -9.35 -5.13
CA LEU A 96 -11.18 -9.22 -6.20
C LEU A 96 -9.79 -9.67 -5.70
N PRO A 97 -8.91 -10.18 -6.58
CA PRO A 97 -7.59 -10.70 -6.23
C PRO A 97 -6.73 -9.81 -5.31
N SER A 98 -6.80 -8.49 -5.50
CA SER A 98 -6.07 -7.48 -4.74
C SER A 98 -6.52 -7.35 -3.28
N GLY A 99 -7.65 -7.98 -2.92
CA GLY A 99 -8.27 -7.86 -1.59
C GLY A 99 -8.88 -6.48 -1.33
N THR A 100 -8.98 -5.65 -2.36
CA THR A 100 -9.43 -4.26 -2.28
C THR A 100 -10.92 -4.15 -2.00
N LEU A 101 -11.27 -3.30 -1.04
CA LEU A 101 -12.65 -2.99 -0.70
C LEU A 101 -13.09 -1.71 -1.42
N TRP A 102 -14.24 -1.77 -2.08
CA TRP A 102 -14.75 -0.67 -2.92
C TRP A 102 -15.83 0.13 -2.19
N ALA A 103 -15.74 1.46 -2.20
CA ALA A 103 -16.77 2.32 -1.63
C ALA A 103 -18.15 2.10 -2.30
N THR A 104 -19.23 2.17 -1.52
CA THR A 104 -20.60 2.09 -2.07
C THR A 104 -21.01 3.36 -2.82
N CYS A 105 -20.37 4.51 -2.55
CA CYS A 105 -20.62 5.79 -3.21
C CYS A 105 -19.31 6.49 -3.67
N ASN A 106 -19.43 7.50 -4.54
CA ASN A 106 -18.30 8.34 -4.95
C ASN A 106 -17.82 9.24 -3.79
N VAL A 107 -16.57 9.70 -3.85
CA VAL A 107 -16.08 10.75 -2.94
C VAL A 107 -16.99 11.99 -3.04
N GLY A 108 -17.56 12.40 -1.91
CA GLY A 108 -18.52 13.52 -1.82
C GLY A 108 -19.98 13.16 -2.13
N ALA A 109 -20.29 11.92 -2.45
CA ALA A 109 -21.66 11.42 -2.66
C ALA A 109 -22.28 10.89 -1.35
N LYS A 110 -23.60 10.99 -1.22
CA LYS A 110 -24.36 10.42 -0.09
C LYS A 110 -24.97 9.06 -0.43
N THR A 111 -25.27 8.82 -1.69
CA THR A 111 -25.86 7.58 -2.19
C THR A 111 -25.04 7.01 -3.36
N PRO A 112 -25.19 5.71 -3.69
CA PRO A 112 -24.49 5.09 -4.83
C PRO A 112 -24.76 5.77 -6.19
N SER A 113 -25.92 6.41 -6.34
CA SER A 113 -26.39 7.11 -7.55
C SER A 113 -25.91 8.55 -7.67
N ASP A 114 -25.49 9.18 -6.57
CA ASP A 114 -24.98 10.55 -6.63
C ASP A 114 -23.60 10.59 -7.30
N TYR A 115 -23.34 11.63 -8.10
CA TYR A 115 -22.10 11.76 -8.85
C TYR A 115 -20.88 12.15 -7.99
N GLY A 116 -21.09 12.74 -6.82
CA GLY A 116 -20.01 13.17 -5.92
C GLY A 116 -19.24 14.39 -6.44
N TYR A 117 -18.03 14.57 -5.94
CA TYR A 117 -17.15 15.66 -6.34
C TYR A 117 -16.41 15.36 -7.64
N TYR A 118 -16.22 16.40 -8.45
CA TYR A 118 -15.33 16.38 -9.61
C TYR A 118 -13.98 16.97 -9.18
N ILE A 119 -12.93 16.15 -9.17
CA ILE A 119 -11.62 16.56 -8.64
C ILE A 119 -10.56 16.34 -9.74
N CYS A 120 -9.65 17.30 -9.90
CA CYS A 120 -8.52 17.12 -10.81
C CYS A 120 -7.49 16.18 -10.21
N TRP A 121 -6.78 15.45 -11.05
CA TRP A 121 -5.81 14.46 -10.58
C TRP A 121 -4.70 15.11 -9.75
N GLY A 122 -4.36 14.52 -8.60
CA GLY A 122 -3.37 15.04 -7.65
C GLY A 122 -3.78 16.30 -6.89
N GLU A 123 -5.06 16.70 -6.97
CA GLU A 123 -5.68 17.72 -6.12
C GLU A 123 -6.62 17.04 -5.11
N THR A 124 -6.89 17.70 -3.98
CA THR A 124 -7.55 17.08 -2.82
C THR A 124 -8.96 17.61 -2.57
N GLY A 125 -9.53 18.34 -3.53
CA GLY A 125 -10.88 18.88 -3.43
C GLY A 125 -11.37 19.50 -4.74
N PRO A 126 -12.67 19.79 -4.86
CA PRO A 126 -13.24 20.46 -6.02
C PRO A 126 -12.76 21.91 -6.10
N LYS A 127 -12.82 22.49 -7.30
CA LYS A 127 -12.48 23.89 -7.56
C LYS A 127 -13.51 24.55 -8.46
N SER A 128 -13.41 25.86 -8.60
CA SER A 128 -14.32 26.65 -9.45
C SER A 128 -13.92 26.68 -10.93
N ASN A 129 -12.69 26.27 -11.28
CA ASN A 129 -12.16 26.36 -12.64
C ASN A 129 -11.51 25.04 -13.11
N TYR A 130 -12.01 24.46 -14.21
CA TYR A 130 -11.55 23.25 -14.90
C TYR A 130 -11.10 23.54 -16.35
N GLY A 131 -10.56 24.73 -16.60
CA GLY A 131 -9.99 25.12 -17.90
C GLY A 131 -8.74 24.30 -18.28
N GLN A 132 -8.31 24.42 -19.53
CA GLN A 132 -7.25 23.60 -20.13
C GLN A 132 -5.89 23.62 -19.41
N THR A 133 -5.61 24.63 -18.60
CA THR A 133 -4.37 24.76 -17.81
C THR A 133 -4.60 24.74 -16.31
N SER A 134 -5.83 24.47 -15.86
CA SER A 134 -6.23 24.65 -14.45
C SER A 134 -5.76 23.53 -13.53
N GLY A 135 -5.36 22.37 -14.07
CA GLY A 135 -4.84 21.25 -13.29
C GLY A 135 -3.45 21.57 -12.74
N ARG A 136 -3.26 21.43 -11.43
CA ARG A 136 -1.98 21.73 -10.75
C ARG A 136 -0.76 21.03 -11.37
N TRP A 137 -0.97 19.84 -11.92
CA TRP A 137 0.06 18.96 -12.48
C TRP A 137 0.02 18.85 -14.01
N ASN A 138 -0.72 19.75 -14.66
CA ASN A 138 -0.85 19.73 -16.12
C ASN A 138 0.48 20.02 -16.81
N GLY A 139 0.89 19.15 -17.74
CA GLY A 139 2.15 19.26 -18.48
C GLY A 139 3.38 18.70 -17.75
N GLU A 140 3.21 18.16 -16.55
CA GLU A 140 4.30 17.49 -15.81
C GLU A 140 4.53 16.07 -16.35
N ASP A 141 5.79 15.62 -16.32
CA ASP A 141 6.17 14.24 -16.59
C ASP A 141 6.35 13.44 -15.27
N ARG A 142 6.47 12.11 -15.39
CA ARG A 142 6.63 11.22 -14.22
C ARG A 142 7.88 11.51 -13.39
N ALA A 143 8.97 11.99 -14.01
CA ALA A 143 10.20 12.28 -13.29
C ALA A 143 10.04 13.52 -12.40
N SER A 144 9.41 14.56 -12.94
CA SER A 144 9.05 15.79 -12.23
C SER A 144 8.03 15.53 -11.12
N LEU A 145 7.00 14.70 -11.39
CA LEU A 145 6.02 14.32 -10.38
C LEU A 145 6.65 13.55 -9.21
N ARG A 146 7.58 12.63 -9.49
CA ARG A 146 8.33 11.92 -8.45
C ARG A 146 9.24 12.83 -7.63
N SER A 147 9.98 13.72 -8.27
CA SER A 147 10.88 14.64 -7.55
C SER A 147 10.12 15.60 -6.62
N LYS A 148 8.86 15.91 -6.95
CA LYS A 148 7.93 16.69 -6.12
C LYS A 148 7.16 15.86 -5.09
N GLY A 149 7.40 14.54 -5.03
CA GLY A 149 6.71 13.61 -4.13
C GLY A 149 5.22 13.45 -4.41
N VAL A 150 4.76 13.79 -5.62
CA VAL A 150 3.35 13.67 -6.03
C VAL A 150 2.98 12.21 -6.23
N ILE A 151 3.90 11.44 -6.81
CA ILE A 151 3.74 10.01 -7.04
C ILE A 151 4.88 9.21 -6.43
N ASP A 152 4.59 7.95 -6.11
CA ASP A 152 5.55 6.98 -5.58
C ASP A 152 6.40 6.29 -6.68
N GLN A 153 7.18 5.29 -6.28
CA GLN A 153 8.00 4.50 -7.20
C GLN A 153 7.17 3.65 -8.18
N TYR A 154 5.89 3.41 -7.88
CA TYR A 154 4.91 2.68 -8.69
C TYR A 154 4.00 3.63 -9.51
N PHE A 155 4.32 4.92 -9.55
CA PHE A 155 3.59 5.96 -10.28
C PHE A 155 2.20 6.29 -9.73
N ASN A 156 1.89 5.91 -8.49
CA ASN A 156 0.61 6.21 -7.84
C ASN A 156 0.70 7.46 -6.97
N LEU A 157 -0.39 8.21 -6.85
CA LEU A 157 -0.50 9.35 -5.94
C LEU A 157 -0.07 9.00 -4.51
N THR A 158 0.74 9.85 -3.89
CA THR A 158 1.04 9.77 -2.47
C THR A 158 -0.11 10.35 -1.64
N SER A 159 -0.21 9.96 -0.36
CA SER A 159 -1.37 10.28 0.50
C SER A 159 -1.72 11.77 0.58
N GLN A 160 -0.73 12.66 0.56
CA GLN A 160 -0.93 14.11 0.62
C GLN A 160 -1.57 14.70 -0.66
N TYR A 161 -1.53 13.97 -1.78
CA TYR A 161 -2.09 14.36 -3.07
C TYR A 161 -3.25 13.46 -3.52
N ASP A 162 -3.65 12.47 -2.71
CA ASP A 162 -4.79 11.61 -2.94
C ASP A 162 -6.06 12.21 -2.31
N ALA A 163 -7.04 12.55 -3.15
CA ALA A 163 -8.27 13.18 -2.68
C ALA A 163 -9.10 12.28 -1.76
N ALA A 164 -9.17 10.98 -2.02
CA ALA A 164 -9.91 10.06 -1.18
C ALA A 164 -9.23 9.94 0.19
N THR A 165 -7.90 9.86 0.24
CA THR A 165 -7.16 9.86 1.51
C THR A 165 -7.38 11.14 2.31
N VAL A 166 -7.27 12.30 1.67
CA VAL A 166 -7.40 13.59 2.37
C VAL A 166 -8.84 13.86 2.82
N LEU A 167 -9.84 13.46 2.04
CA LEU A 167 -11.24 13.76 2.34
C LEU A 167 -11.92 12.71 3.22
N TRP A 168 -11.55 11.43 3.11
CA TRP A 168 -12.19 10.31 3.81
C TRP A 168 -11.29 9.64 4.87
N GLY A 169 -10.02 10.02 4.95
CA GLY A 169 -9.05 9.53 5.94
C GLY A 169 -8.03 8.52 5.37
N GLU A 170 -6.97 8.25 6.14
CA GLU A 170 -5.80 7.46 5.73
C GLU A 170 -6.11 6.00 5.33
N GLU A 171 -7.27 5.47 5.73
CA GLU A 171 -7.71 4.14 5.32
C GLU A 171 -8.20 4.09 3.86
N TRP A 172 -8.63 5.22 3.32
CA TRP A 172 -9.19 5.34 1.97
C TRP A 172 -8.16 5.93 1.01
N ARG A 173 -8.23 5.52 -0.25
CA ARG A 173 -7.42 6.07 -1.34
C ARG A 173 -8.13 5.97 -2.68
N THR A 174 -7.60 6.68 -3.66
CA THR A 174 -7.99 6.56 -5.06
C THR A 174 -7.50 5.19 -5.58
N PRO A 175 -8.29 4.44 -6.36
CA PRO A 175 -7.86 3.14 -6.90
C PRO A 175 -6.66 3.31 -7.84
N THR A 176 -5.79 2.33 -7.94
CA THR A 176 -4.73 2.31 -8.99
C THR A 176 -5.34 1.91 -10.34
N GLY A 177 -4.59 2.13 -11.42
CA GLY A 177 -4.94 1.63 -12.75
C GLY A 177 -5.13 0.11 -12.76
N GLU A 178 -4.23 -0.62 -12.07
CA GLU A 178 -4.31 -2.08 -11.92
C GLU A 178 -5.59 -2.54 -11.20
N GLU A 179 -6.03 -1.81 -10.16
CA GLU A 179 -7.30 -2.13 -9.46
C GLU A 179 -8.53 -1.83 -10.31
N LEU A 180 -8.49 -0.81 -11.18
CA LEU A 180 -9.55 -0.58 -12.15
C LEU A 180 -9.58 -1.68 -13.22
N GLU A 181 -8.41 -2.08 -13.74
CA GLU A 181 -8.29 -3.22 -14.65
C GLU A 181 -8.85 -4.51 -14.04
N GLU A 182 -8.53 -4.75 -12.77
CA GLU A 182 -9.06 -5.87 -12.00
C GLU A 182 -10.58 -5.84 -11.89
N LEU A 183 -11.16 -4.69 -11.54
CA LEU A 183 -12.61 -4.51 -11.47
C LEU A 183 -13.29 -4.82 -12.82
N VAL A 184 -12.68 -4.39 -13.93
CA VAL A 184 -13.19 -4.68 -15.29
C VAL A 184 -13.02 -6.16 -15.64
N ARG A 185 -11.93 -6.80 -15.21
CA ARG A 185 -11.62 -8.18 -15.57
C ARG A 185 -12.43 -9.22 -14.80
N TYR A 186 -12.69 -8.98 -13.52
CA TYR A 186 -13.26 -9.99 -12.60
C TYR A 186 -14.70 -9.71 -12.15
N CYS A 187 -15.34 -8.69 -12.70
CA CYS A 187 -16.77 -8.47 -12.56
C CYS A 187 -17.49 -8.69 -13.89
N ARG A 188 -18.74 -9.13 -13.84
CA ARG A 188 -19.70 -8.95 -14.93
C ARG A 188 -20.20 -7.50 -14.91
N GLN A 189 -20.24 -6.85 -16.07
CA GLN A 189 -20.78 -5.50 -16.24
C GLN A 189 -22.19 -5.56 -16.82
N ASP A 190 -23.17 -5.11 -16.05
CA ASP A 190 -24.56 -5.00 -16.49
C ASP A 190 -24.93 -3.51 -16.62
N TRP A 191 -25.38 -3.08 -17.81
CA TRP A 191 -25.91 -1.74 -18.00
C TRP A 191 -27.22 -1.56 -17.24
N VAL A 192 -27.33 -0.44 -16.52
CA VAL A 192 -28.54 -0.05 -15.80
C VAL A 192 -29.06 1.25 -16.41
N PRO A 193 -30.25 1.26 -17.03
CA PRO A 193 -30.90 2.47 -17.53
C PRO A 193 -31.43 3.32 -16.36
N GLU A 194 -31.79 4.58 -16.65
CA GLU A 194 -32.30 5.55 -15.65
C GLU A 194 -33.50 5.03 -14.83
N ASP A 195 -34.41 4.29 -15.48
CA ASP A 195 -35.58 3.66 -14.87
C ASP A 195 -35.26 2.31 -14.17
N GLY A 196 -34.00 1.86 -14.20
CA GLY A 196 -33.52 0.60 -13.63
C GLY A 196 -33.38 0.55 -12.11
N GLY A 197 -34.02 1.48 -11.39
CA GLY A 197 -34.09 1.49 -9.92
C GLY A 197 -33.08 2.39 -9.19
N TYR A 198 -32.12 2.99 -9.90
CA TYR A 198 -31.15 3.94 -9.32
C TYR A 198 -31.43 5.41 -9.68
N GLY A 199 -32.39 5.67 -10.59
CA GLY A 199 -32.78 7.02 -11.01
C GLY A 199 -31.75 7.73 -11.88
N VAL A 200 -30.65 7.06 -12.25
CA VAL A 200 -29.61 7.51 -13.18
C VAL A 200 -29.06 6.31 -13.93
N CYS A 201 -28.58 6.52 -15.15
CA CYS A 201 -27.86 5.50 -15.90
C CYS A 201 -26.52 5.14 -15.22
N GLY A 202 -26.06 3.90 -15.40
CA GLY A 202 -24.74 3.47 -14.94
C GLY A 202 -24.43 2.02 -15.23
N ILE A 203 -23.35 1.52 -14.63
CA ILE A 203 -22.94 0.12 -14.72
C ILE A 203 -23.01 -0.52 -13.34
N LYS A 204 -23.65 -1.68 -13.27
CA LYS A 204 -23.58 -2.57 -12.13
C LYS A 204 -22.45 -3.56 -12.35
N PHE A 205 -21.40 -3.46 -11.53
CA PHE A 205 -20.30 -4.42 -11.50
C PHE A 205 -20.65 -5.51 -10.50
N THR A 206 -20.85 -6.74 -10.99
CA THR A 206 -21.12 -7.91 -10.14
C THR A 206 -19.92 -8.82 -10.15
N SER A 207 -19.29 -9.02 -8.99
CA SER A 207 -18.15 -9.92 -8.83
C SER A 207 -18.47 -11.33 -9.31
N ILE A 208 -17.57 -11.88 -10.12
CA ILE A 208 -17.66 -13.27 -10.57
C ILE A 208 -17.34 -14.23 -9.41
N SER A 209 -16.45 -13.86 -8.49
CA SER A 209 -16.00 -14.74 -7.39
C SER A 209 -17.02 -14.90 -6.27
N ASN A 210 -17.73 -13.82 -5.91
CA ASN A 210 -18.62 -13.85 -4.74
C ASN A 210 -20.04 -13.30 -4.98
N GLY A 211 -20.36 -12.84 -6.19
CA GLY A 211 -21.69 -12.36 -6.56
C GLY A 211 -22.13 -11.03 -5.93
N LYS A 212 -21.30 -10.42 -5.06
CA LYS A 212 -21.56 -9.07 -4.55
C LYS A 212 -21.36 -8.04 -5.67
N ASN A 213 -21.94 -6.87 -5.50
CA ASN A 213 -21.96 -5.86 -6.55
C ASN A 213 -21.88 -4.44 -6.03
N ILE A 214 -21.40 -3.55 -6.90
CA ILE A 214 -21.48 -2.10 -6.74
C ILE A 214 -22.12 -1.48 -7.98
N PHE A 215 -22.79 -0.35 -7.80
CA PHE A 215 -23.29 0.47 -8.89
C PHE A 215 -22.40 1.70 -9.06
N ILE A 216 -21.96 1.94 -10.30
CA ILE A 216 -21.15 3.10 -10.66
C ILE A 216 -21.95 3.94 -11.69
N PRO A 217 -22.41 5.15 -11.32
CA PRO A 217 -23.25 5.96 -12.19
C PRO A 217 -22.49 6.54 -13.38
N CYS A 218 -23.21 6.90 -14.44
CA CYS A 218 -22.69 7.69 -15.55
C CYS A 218 -22.49 9.15 -15.14
N ALA A 219 -21.52 9.39 -14.27
CA ALA A 219 -21.27 10.69 -13.64
C ALA A 219 -20.62 11.73 -14.56
N GLY A 220 -20.25 11.39 -15.80
CA GLY A 220 -19.59 12.33 -16.70
C GLY A 220 -18.29 12.90 -16.13
N MET A 221 -17.97 14.14 -16.50
CA MET A 221 -16.78 14.87 -16.05
C MET A 221 -17.00 16.38 -16.08
N LYS A 222 -16.18 17.14 -15.35
CA LYS A 222 -16.04 18.58 -15.54
C LYS A 222 -14.89 18.91 -16.49
N ARG A 223 -15.20 19.60 -17.58
CA ARG A 223 -14.21 20.06 -18.58
C ARG A 223 -14.55 21.47 -19.03
N ASN A 224 -13.58 22.39 -18.99
CA ASN A 224 -13.79 23.80 -19.34
C ASN A 224 -14.94 24.47 -18.56
N ASN A 225 -15.08 24.13 -17.27
CA ASN A 225 -16.14 24.60 -16.37
C ASN A 225 -17.56 24.07 -16.65
N GLU A 226 -17.70 23.17 -17.61
CA GLU A 226 -18.99 22.57 -17.98
C GLU A 226 -19.06 21.11 -17.52
N ASP A 227 -20.28 20.68 -17.19
CA ASP A 227 -20.60 19.28 -16.98
C ASP A 227 -20.75 18.59 -18.34
N ALA A 228 -19.88 17.62 -18.61
CA ALA A 228 -19.84 16.91 -19.88
C ALA A 228 -20.25 15.45 -19.70
N MET A 229 -21.14 14.97 -20.57
CA MET A 229 -21.57 13.55 -20.67
C MET A 229 -22.27 12.98 -19.42
N VAL A 230 -22.71 13.84 -18.50
CA VAL A 230 -23.48 13.43 -17.32
C VAL A 230 -24.75 12.69 -17.75
N GLY A 231 -25.04 11.56 -17.09
CA GLY A 231 -26.17 10.69 -17.37
C GLY A 231 -26.00 9.78 -18.59
N THR A 232 -24.93 9.94 -19.39
CA THR A 232 -24.69 9.12 -20.60
C THR A 232 -23.37 8.35 -20.57
N ARG A 233 -22.33 8.87 -19.92
CA ARG A 233 -21.02 8.22 -19.76
C ARG A 233 -20.49 8.39 -18.35
N GLY A 234 -19.68 7.43 -17.88
CA GLY A 234 -18.94 7.52 -16.64
C GLY A 234 -17.44 7.67 -16.90
N TYR A 235 -16.78 8.51 -16.11
CA TYR A 235 -15.33 8.64 -16.07
C TYR A 235 -14.88 8.59 -14.61
N TYR A 236 -13.91 7.74 -14.29
CA TYR A 236 -13.49 7.50 -12.91
C TYR A 236 -11.98 7.47 -12.80
N MET A 237 -11.46 8.35 -11.94
CA MET A 237 -10.02 8.61 -11.85
C MET A 237 -9.29 7.50 -11.09
N SER A 238 -8.10 7.14 -11.58
CA SER A 238 -7.13 6.35 -10.83
C SER A 238 -6.01 7.22 -10.21
N ALA A 239 -5.28 6.65 -9.25
CA ALA A 239 -4.07 7.22 -8.69
C ALA A 239 -2.87 7.12 -9.64
N THR A 240 -2.93 6.28 -10.68
CA THR A 240 -1.78 5.95 -11.53
C THR A 240 -1.54 7.00 -12.61
N SER A 241 -0.38 7.64 -12.54
CA SER A 241 0.07 8.66 -13.50
C SER A 241 0.62 8.02 -14.77
N GLU A 242 0.30 8.58 -15.92
CA GLU A 242 0.94 8.36 -17.23
C GLU A 242 1.72 9.61 -17.68
N GLY A 243 2.12 10.46 -16.73
CA GLY A 243 2.71 11.79 -16.98
C GLY A 243 1.63 12.87 -16.95
N SER A 244 1.42 13.56 -18.07
CA SER A 244 0.37 14.59 -18.21
C SER A 244 -1.06 14.02 -18.30
N PHE A 245 -1.18 12.69 -18.19
CA PHE A 245 -2.43 11.95 -18.15
C PHE A 245 -2.42 11.02 -16.93
N ALA A 246 -3.60 10.52 -16.57
CA ALA A 246 -3.78 9.48 -15.58
C ALA A 246 -4.70 8.41 -16.15
N THR A 247 -4.49 7.16 -15.74
CA THR A 247 -5.36 6.05 -16.12
C THR A 247 -6.77 6.30 -15.57
N ASP A 248 -7.80 6.03 -16.37
CA ASP A 248 -9.20 6.19 -15.96
C ASP A 248 -10.07 4.99 -16.35
N LEU A 249 -11.18 4.82 -15.64
CA LEU A 249 -12.23 3.88 -15.99
C LEU A 249 -13.33 4.63 -16.78
N TYR A 250 -13.55 4.20 -18.01
CA TYR A 250 -14.59 4.69 -18.90
C TYR A 250 -15.79 3.75 -18.91
N LEU A 251 -16.99 4.32 -18.76
CA LEU A 251 -18.26 3.58 -18.75
C LEU A 251 -19.24 4.15 -19.78
N SER A 252 -19.89 3.27 -20.52
CA SER A 252 -21.01 3.58 -21.41
C SER A 252 -21.92 2.37 -21.58
N GLN A 253 -23.09 2.56 -22.19
CA GLN A 253 -23.99 1.45 -22.51
C GLN A 253 -23.35 0.38 -23.39
N GLU A 254 -22.45 0.78 -24.28
CA GLU A 254 -21.83 -0.12 -25.25
C GLU A 254 -20.58 -0.81 -24.73
N SER A 255 -19.85 -0.16 -23.81
CA SER A 255 -18.55 -0.66 -23.35
C SER A 255 -18.09 -0.08 -22.03
N VAL A 256 -17.27 -0.87 -21.35
CA VAL A 256 -16.50 -0.51 -20.16
C VAL A 256 -15.03 -0.77 -20.48
N ASN A 257 -14.18 0.26 -20.36
CA ASN A 257 -12.77 0.18 -20.75
C ASN A 257 -11.87 0.97 -19.82
N ILE A 258 -10.59 0.60 -19.80
CA ILE A 258 -9.53 1.42 -19.21
C ILE A 258 -9.00 2.38 -20.27
N GLY A 259 -8.88 3.65 -19.89
CA GLY A 259 -8.45 4.73 -20.74
C GLY A 259 -7.36 5.57 -20.09
N SER A 260 -7.06 6.68 -20.76
CA SER A 260 -6.13 7.69 -20.28
C SER A 260 -6.81 9.06 -20.38
N ARG A 261 -6.76 9.83 -19.28
CA ARG A 261 -7.48 11.10 -19.11
C ARG A 261 -6.52 12.20 -18.74
N SER A 262 -6.76 13.40 -19.28
CA SER A 262 -5.95 14.56 -18.92
C SER A 262 -6.16 14.94 -17.45
N VAL A 263 -5.07 15.19 -16.74
CA VAL A 263 -5.06 15.50 -15.30
C VAL A 263 -5.76 16.82 -14.95
N ASN A 264 -6.07 17.66 -15.94
CA ASN A 264 -6.76 18.95 -15.78
C ASN A 264 -8.30 18.84 -15.75
N GLN A 265 -8.86 17.66 -15.96
CA GLN A 265 -10.31 17.44 -15.95
C GLN A 265 -10.78 17.07 -14.56
N GLY A 266 -11.96 17.55 -14.17
CA GLY A 266 -12.60 17.17 -12.92
C GLY A 266 -13.28 15.83 -13.10
N ILE A 267 -12.82 14.80 -12.43
CA ILE A 267 -13.32 13.43 -12.57
C ILE A 267 -13.76 12.91 -11.21
N PRO A 268 -14.90 12.21 -11.12
CA PRO A 268 -15.30 11.49 -9.91
C PRO A 268 -14.30 10.42 -9.48
N ILE A 269 -14.25 10.18 -8.17
CA ILE A 269 -13.42 9.12 -7.58
C ILE A 269 -14.35 8.12 -6.88
N ARG A 270 -14.21 6.84 -7.23
CA ARG A 270 -14.80 5.73 -6.48
C ARG A 270 -13.69 5.20 -5.56
N ALA A 271 -13.67 5.68 -4.32
CA ALA A 271 -12.59 5.37 -3.39
C ALA A 271 -12.52 3.88 -3.09
N VAL A 272 -11.31 3.43 -2.80
CA VAL A 272 -11.02 2.08 -2.32
C VAL A 272 -10.31 2.15 -0.99
N ARG A 273 -10.40 1.08 -0.21
CA ARG A 273 -9.61 0.92 1.00
C ARG A 273 -8.99 -0.46 1.03
N LYS A 274 -7.82 -0.54 1.65
CA LYS A 274 -7.32 -1.82 2.11
C LYS A 274 -8.14 -2.23 3.33
N ARG A 275 -8.25 -3.54 3.53
CA ARG A 275 -8.88 -4.06 4.73
C ARG A 275 -8.04 -3.66 5.94
N ALA A 276 -8.63 -2.95 6.91
CA ALA A 276 -7.91 -2.50 8.11
C ALA A 276 -7.63 -3.73 8.97
N ASN A 277 -6.40 -4.25 9.01
CA ASN A 277 -5.89 -5.33 9.88
C ASN A 277 -6.83 -6.53 10.19
N ASP A 278 -7.88 -6.74 9.39
CA ASP A 278 -8.86 -7.81 9.52
C ASP A 278 -9.05 -8.49 8.17
N ARG A 279 -8.03 -9.24 7.71
CA ARG A 279 -8.12 -10.39 6.78
C ARG A 279 -8.66 -10.14 5.36
N PRO A 280 -7.87 -9.97 4.30
CA PRO A 280 -8.37 -9.98 2.92
C PRO A 280 -9.28 -11.20 2.66
N PHE A 281 -10.42 -11.01 1.99
CA PHE A 281 -11.18 -12.10 1.40
C PHE A 281 -10.41 -12.48 0.16
N VAL A 282 -9.56 -13.48 0.35
CA VAL A 282 -8.96 -14.24 -0.72
C VAL A 282 -10.04 -15.19 -1.21
N ASP A 283 -10.38 -15.10 -2.49
CA ASP A 283 -11.16 -16.13 -3.17
C ASP A 283 -10.49 -17.47 -2.85
N PRO A 284 -11.21 -18.48 -2.30
CA PRO A 284 -10.65 -19.78 -1.99
C PRO A 284 -10.00 -20.49 -3.19
N ASN A 285 -10.12 -19.95 -4.41
CA ASN A 285 -9.49 -20.44 -5.63
C ASN A 285 -8.29 -19.61 -6.13
N ASP A 286 -8.02 -18.40 -5.60
CA ASP A 286 -6.92 -17.58 -6.10
C ASP A 286 -5.63 -17.86 -5.32
N THR A 287 -5.15 -19.08 -5.51
CA THR A 287 -4.00 -19.61 -4.82
C THR A 287 -2.70 -19.13 -5.45
N ILE A 288 -2.60 -18.15 -6.38
CA ILE A 288 -1.38 -17.90 -7.16
C ILE A 288 -0.89 -16.44 -7.08
N ILE A 289 0.38 -16.23 -6.73
CA ILE A 289 1.10 -14.93 -6.77
C ILE A 289 2.36 -15.10 -7.62
N ASN A 290 2.54 -14.27 -8.65
CA ASN A 290 3.68 -14.35 -9.59
C ASN A 290 3.90 -15.75 -10.17
N GLY A 291 2.82 -16.50 -10.45
CA GLY A 291 2.90 -17.86 -10.99
C GLY A 291 3.19 -18.95 -9.95
N HIS A 292 3.31 -18.60 -8.67
CA HIS A 292 3.56 -19.54 -7.59
C HIS A 292 2.34 -19.67 -6.69
N ALA A 293 1.95 -20.92 -6.40
CA ALA A 293 0.77 -21.13 -5.59
C ALA A 293 1.04 -20.97 -4.08
N TYR A 294 0.04 -20.57 -3.29
CA TYR A 294 0.08 -20.45 -1.83
C TYR A 294 -1.15 -21.06 -1.15
N VAL A 295 -1.02 -21.31 0.15
CA VAL A 295 -2.09 -21.76 1.04
C VAL A 295 -2.17 -20.81 2.23
N ASP A 296 -3.37 -20.28 2.47
CA ASP A 296 -3.73 -19.61 3.71
C ASP A 296 -4.10 -20.67 4.75
N LEU A 297 -3.27 -20.91 5.76
CA LEU A 297 -3.52 -21.89 6.82
C LEU A 297 -4.37 -21.33 7.98
N GLY A 298 -4.82 -20.08 7.88
CA GLY A 298 -5.57 -19.41 8.95
C GLY A 298 -4.68 -19.06 10.15
N LEU A 299 -3.40 -18.76 9.90
CA LEU A 299 -2.46 -18.31 10.92
C LEU A 299 -2.84 -16.91 11.44
N PRO A 300 -2.67 -16.64 12.76
CA PRO A 300 -2.95 -15.33 13.35
C PRO A 300 -2.28 -14.13 12.65
N SER A 301 -1.02 -14.27 12.23
CA SER A 301 -0.24 -13.27 11.50
C SER A 301 -0.81 -12.95 10.12
N GLY A 302 -1.59 -13.88 9.56
CA GLY A 302 -2.02 -13.84 8.18
C GLY A 302 -0.96 -14.30 7.16
N THR A 303 0.19 -14.81 7.59
CA THR A 303 1.24 -15.33 6.70
C THR A 303 0.70 -16.43 5.79
N LEU A 304 0.94 -16.27 4.49
CA LEU A 304 0.55 -17.19 3.43
C LEU A 304 1.76 -18.01 3.01
N TRP A 305 1.61 -19.33 2.93
CA TRP A 305 2.72 -20.25 2.67
C TRP A 305 2.67 -20.79 1.24
N ALA A 306 3.79 -20.78 0.51
CA ALA A 306 3.87 -21.36 -0.82
C ALA A 306 3.49 -22.85 -0.83
N THR A 307 2.81 -23.32 -1.87
CA THR A 307 2.46 -24.74 -2.01
C THR A 307 3.67 -25.63 -2.30
N LEU A 308 4.78 -25.06 -2.78
CA LEU A 308 6.00 -25.77 -3.17
C LEU A 308 7.27 -25.08 -2.64
N ASN A 309 8.34 -25.87 -2.46
CA ASN A 309 9.68 -25.33 -2.26
C ASN A 309 10.17 -24.69 -3.58
N ILE A 310 11.13 -23.77 -3.50
CA ILE A 310 11.76 -23.20 -4.71
C ILE A 310 12.35 -24.33 -5.56
N GLY A 311 12.05 -24.34 -6.86
CA GLY A 311 12.55 -25.35 -7.81
C GLY A 311 11.86 -26.71 -7.73
N ALA A 312 10.87 -26.90 -6.86
CA ALA A 312 10.03 -28.10 -6.87
C ALA A 312 8.85 -27.93 -7.85
N ASP A 313 8.50 -28.99 -8.56
CA ASP A 313 7.31 -29.06 -9.45
C ASP A 313 6.13 -29.81 -8.80
N SER A 314 6.33 -30.35 -7.60
CA SER A 314 5.37 -31.17 -6.87
C SER A 314 5.76 -31.26 -5.39
N ALA A 315 4.79 -31.45 -4.50
CA ALA A 315 5.02 -31.43 -3.05
C ALA A 315 5.93 -32.56 -2.53
N GLN A 316 6.07 -33.62 -3.33
CA GLN A 316 6.94 -34.76 -3.07
C GLN A 316 8.42 -34.45 -3.33
N LYS A 317 8.72 -33.45 -4.17
CA LYS A 317 10.11 -33.12 -4.52
C LYS A 317 10.66 -32.08 -3.58
N VAL A 318 11.90 -32.30 -3.14
CA VAL A 318 12.63 -31.41 -2.24
C VAL A 318 12.80 -30.01 -2.84
N GLY A 319 12.98 -29.92 -4.16
CA GLY A 319 13.29 -28.68 -4.85
C GLY A 319 14.79 -28.37 -4.85
N ASN A 320 15.12 -27.12 -5.15
CA ASN A 320 16.47 -26.62 -5.14
C ASN A 320 16.97 -26.48 -3.70
N LEU A 321 18.27 -26.71 -3.51
CA LEU A 321 18.93 -26.56 -2.22
C LEU A 321 19.81 -25.32 -2.19
N TYR A 322 19.81 -24.62 -1.06
CA TYR A 322 20.49 -23.34 -0.89
C TYR A 322 21.36 -23.36 0.37
N LEU A 323 22.49 -22.65 0.31
CA LEU A 323 23.17 -22.17 1.52
C LEU A 323 22.40 -20.99 2.07
N TRP A 324 22.43 -20.84 3.38
CA TRP A 324 21.77 -19.72 4.02
C TRP A 324 22.38 -18.38 3.54
N GLY A 325 21.51 -17.45 3.12
CA GLY A 325 21.91 -16.13 2.60
C GLY A 325 22.43 -16.11 1.15
N LEU A 326 22.43 -17.24 0.43
CA LEU A 326 22.82 -17.31 -0.98
C LEU A 326 21.65 -17.66 -1.89
N SER A 327 21.49 -16.91 -2.98
CA SER A 327 20.36 -17.04 -3.90
C SER A 327 20.58 -18.00 -5.08
N ILE A 328 21.80 -18.53 -5.22
CA ILE A 328 22.16 -19.48 -6.29
C ILE A 328 22.02 -20.90 -5.74
N PRO A 329 21.17 -21.76 -6.35
CA PRO A 329 21.00 -23.13 -5.91
C PRO A 329 22.31 -23.93 -6.09
N LYS A 330 22.53 -24.88 -5.18
CA LYS A 330 23.73 -25.72 -5.16
C LYS A 330 23.37 -27.16 -5.48
N THR A 331 24.21 -27.79 -6.31
CA THR A 331 24.04 -29.18 -6.75
C THR A 331 25.14 -30.11 -6.22
N GLU A 332 26.20 -29.57 -5.58
CA GLU A 332 27.34 -30.32 -5.05
C GLU A 332 27.81 -29.71 -3.73
N THR A 333 28.29 -30.55 -2.80
CA THR A 333 28.92 -30.14 -1.52
C THR A 333 30.10 -29.20 -1.77
N PRO A 334 30.12 -27.97 -1.19
CA PRO A 334 31.19 -27.02 -1.46
C PRO A 334 32.40 -27.34 -0.60
N SER A 335 33.56 -26.83 -0.99
CA SER A 335 34.70 -26.70 -0.07
C SER A 335 34.36 -25.66 1.02
N ALA A 336 35.04 -25.71 2.17
CA ALA A 336 34.85 -24.77 3.28
C ALA A 336 34.99 -23.28 2.91
N ALA A 337 35.54 -22.96 1.73
CA ALA A 337 35.66 -21.61 1.18
C ALA A 337 34.38 -21.12 0.44
N GLY A 338 33.39 -21.99 0.22
CA GLY A 338 32.16 -21.70 -0.52
C GLY A 338 30.89 -21.63 0.34
N SER A 339 31.01 -21.65 1.67
CA SER A 339 29.92 -21.81 2.65
C SER A 339 29.17 -20.51 3.00
N GLY A 340 29.23 -19.50 2.12
CA GLY A 340 28.45 -18.26 2.23
C GLY A 340 28.81 -17.45 3.48
N PHE A 341 27.99 -17.61 4.52
CA PHE A 341 28.12 -16.89 5.80
C PHE A 341 28.46 -17.79 6.99
N TYR A 342 28.90 -19.03 6.78
CA TYR A 342 29.38 -19.90 7.87
C TYR A 342 30.52 -19.24 8.66
N GLY A 343 30.59 -19.44 9.98
CA GLY A 343 31.61 -18.83 10.85
C GLY A 343 31.28 -17.43 11.36
N GLN A 344 30.32 -16.73 10.75
CA GLN A 344 30.09 -15.30 11.02
C GLN A 344 29.12 -15.07 12.18
N THR A 345 29.55 -14.27 13.14
CA THR A 345 28.72 -13.71 14.21
C THR A 345 27.58 -12.84 13.66
N LEU A 346 26.55 -12.57 14.45
CA LEU A 346 25.48 -11.65 14.05
C LEU A 346 26.02 -10.25 13.73
N GLU A 347 27.02 -9.79 14.47
CA GLU A 347 27.66 -8.50 14.20
C GLU A 347 28.34 -8.48 12.83
N GLU A 348 29.07 -9.54 12.47
CA GLU A 348 29.70 -9.67 11.15
C GLU A 348 28.66 -9.80 10.03
N LEU A 349 27.55 -10.51 10.26
CA LEU A 349 26.45 -10.59 9.30
C LEU A 349 25.85 -9.21 8.99
N ILE A 350 25.64 -8.39 10.03
CA ILE A 350 25.15 -7.01 9.88
C ILE A 350 26.17 -6.16 9.13
N GLN A 351 27.45 -6.21 9.54
CA GLN A 351 28.53 -5.45 8.91
C GLN A 351 28.71 -5.80 7.42
N ASN A 352 28.52 -7.08 7.08
CA ASN A 352 28.61 -7.58 5.71
C ASN A 352 27.32 -7.39 4.89
N ASN A 353 26.31 -6.68 5.43
CA ASN A 353 25.00 -6.49 4.81
C ASN A 353 24.34 -7.82 4.40
N ALA A 354 24.47 -8.85 5.26
CA ALA A 354 23.76 -10.11 5.11
C ALA A 354 22.34 -10.01 5.70
N THR A 355 22.24 -9.38 6.87
CA THR A 355 21.01 -9.24 7.65
C THR A 355 20.75 -7.80 8.06
N ASP A 356 19.52 -7.52 8.49
CA ASP A 356 19.17 -6.34 9.27
C ASP A 356 19.68 -6.44 10.72
N SER A 357 19.40 -5.40 11.52
CA SER A 357 19.78 -5.33 12.94
C SER A 357 19.12 -6.39 13.83
N ASN A 358 18.08 -7.06 13.34
CA ASN A 358 17.38 -8.14 14.05
C ASN A 358 17.86 -9.53 13.60
N GLY A 359 18.86 -9.61 12.71
CA GLY A 359 19.37 -10.87 12.18
C GLY A 359 18.49 -11.49 11.11
N THR A 360 17.60 -10.74 10.47
CA THR A 360 16.80 -11.21 9.33
C THR A 360 17.50 -10.90 8.01
N LEU A 361 17.60 -11.87 7.10
CA LEU A 361 18.21 -11.66 5.77
C LEU A 361 17.65 -10.43 5.04
N LEU A 362 18.54 -9.66 4.43
CA LEU A 362 18.14 -8.59 3.49
C LEU A 362 17.61 -9.19 2.19
N SER A 363 16.76 -8.47 1.47
CA SER A 363 16.08 -8.99 0.25
C SER A 363 17.06 -9.48 -0.82
N ASN A 364 18.20 -8.82 -1.00
CA ASN A 364 19.27 -9.22 -1.94
C ASN A 364 20.13 -10.42 -1.45
N ARG A 365 19.75 -11.04 -0.34
CA ARG A 365 20.32 -12.25 0.25
C ARG A 365 19.26 -13.33 0.48
N ASP A 366 17.99 -13.01 0.21
CA ASP A 366 16.87 -13.91 0.33
C ASP A 366 16.67 -14.65 -1.00
N ALA A 367 16.88 -15.97 -0.99
CA ALA A 367 16.77 -16.75 -2.21
C ALA A 367 15.34 -16.81 -2.75
N ALA A 368 14.31 -16.73 -1.90
CA ALA A 368 12.93 -16.68 -2.37
C ALA A 368 12.64 -15.37 -3.10
N TYR A 369 13.11 -14.25 -2.55
CA TYR A 369 12.97 -12.94 -3.20
C TYR A 369 13.70 -12.91 -4.56
N GLU A 370 14.96 -13.37 -4.60
CA GLU A 370 15.77 -13.32 -5.82
C GLU A 370 15.31 -14.33 -6.90
N ASN A 371 14.73 -15.47 -6.51
CA ASN A 371 14.29 -16.49 -7.49
C ASN A 371 12.82 -16.31 -7.94
N TRP A 372 11.91 -15.86 -7.06
CA TRP A 372 10.47 -15.75 -7.35
C TRP A 372 9.98 -14.29 -7.47
N GLY A 373 10.70 -13.33 -6.89
CA GLY A 373 10.41 -11.91 -6.99
C GLY A 373 9.09 -11.47 -6.34
N GLY A 374 8.76 -10.19 -6.53
CA GLY A 374 7.56 -9.58 -5.96
C GLY A 374 7.59 -9.56 -4.44
N GLN A 375 6.59 -10.19 -3.81
CA GLN A 375 6.42 -10.19 -2.35
C GLN A 375 6.91 -11.50 -1.69
N TRP A 376 7.43 -12.46 -2.46
CA TRP A 376 7.92 -13.72 -1.95
C TRP A 376 9.22 -13.54 -1.17
N ARG A 377 9.32 -14.18 -0.01
CA ARG A 377 10.52 -14.18 0.85
C ARG A 377 10.63 -15.47 1.66
N MET A 378 11.80 -15.71 2.23
CA MET A 378 11.99 -16.75 3.25
C MET A 378 11.19 -16.39 4.52
N PRO A 379 10.60 -17.38 5.22
CA PRO A 379 9.91 -17.15 6.48
C PRO A 379 10.89 -16.78 7.59
N THR A 380 10.48 -15.94 8.53
CA THR A 380 11.29 -15.69 9.74
C THR A 380 11.14 -16.83 10.75
N HIS A 381 11.98 -16.85 11.78
CA HIS A 381 11.85 -17.79 12.88
C HIS A 381 10.49 -17.69 13.59
N GLU A 382 9.96 -16.48 13.76
CA GLU A 382 8.66 -16.23 14.39
C GLU A 382 7.53 -16.84 13.56
N GLU A 383 7.57 -16.72 12.23
CA GLU A 383 6.56 -17.31 11.35
C GLU A 383 6.66 -18.84 11.29
N CYS A 384 7.89 -19.38 11.30
CA CYS A 384 8.11 -20.82 11.45
C CYS A 384 7.52 -21.33 12.77
N SER A 385 7.75 -20.61 13.87
CA SER A 385 7.24 -20.97 15.20
C SER A 385 5.71 -20.88 15.24
N GLU A 386 5.14 -19.82 14.68
CA GLU A 386 3.69 -19.66 14.59
C GLU A 386 3.04 -20.81 13.80
N LEU A 387 3.63 -21.23 12.68
CA LEU A 387 3.17 -22.38 11.91
C LEU A 387 3.15 -23.64 12.79
N MET A 388 4.21 -23.90 13.55
CA MET A 388 4.31 -25.06 14.44
C MET A 388 3.32 -25.02 15.60
N ASP A 389 3.05 -23.83 16.13
CA ASP A 389 2.16 -23.63 17.29
C ASP A 389 0.68 -23.65 16.92
N ASN A 390 0.34 -23.25 15.68
CA ASN A 390 -1.04 -23.08 15.24
C ASN A 390 -1.54 -24.18 14.29
N CYS A 391 -0.67 -25.06 13.80
CA CYS A 391 -1.05 -26.14 12.88
C CYS A 391 -0.82 -27.52 13.50
N SER A 392 -1.57 -28.52 13.03
CA SER A 392 -1.27 -29.92 13.32
C SER A 392 -0.39 -30.51 12.22
N GLN A 393 0.61 -31.29 12.61
CA GLN A 393 1.48 -32.03 11.70
C GLN A 393 1.18 -33.53 11.77
N ASP A 394 1.10 -34.18 10.61
CA ASP A 394 1.03 -35.63 10.44
C ASP A 394 1.81 -36.02 9.17
N THR A 395 1.91 -37.30 8.85
CA THR A 395 2.46 -37.79 7.58
C THR A 395 1.39 -38.45 6.73
N THR A 396 1.47 -38.25 5.42
CA THR A 396 0.58 -38.90 4.45
C THR A 396 1.38 -39.39 3.24
N THR A 397 0.72 -40.03 2.29
CA THR A 397 1.33 -40.52 1.05
C THR A 397 0.64 -39.90 -0.16
N ILE A 398 1.41 -39.22 -1.02
CA ILE A 398 0.91 -38.67 -2.30
C ILE A 398 1.65 -39.35 -3.44
N ASN A 399 0.92 -40.08 -4.29
CA ASN A 399 1.48 -40.87 -5.39
C ASN A 399 2.58 -41.85 -4.94
N GLY A 400 2.39 -42.50 -3.78
CA GLY A 400 3.35 -43.47 -3.24
C GLY A 400 4.55 -42.87 -2.51
N VAL A 401 4.70 -41.54 -2.46
CA VAL A 401 5.77 -40.86 -1.72
C VAL A 401 5.23 -40.32 -0.41
N ARG A 402 5.89 -40.65 0.70
CA ARG A 402 5.57 -40.11 2.02
C ARG A 402 5.95 -38.63 2.12
N VAL A 403 5.04 -37.81 2.61
CA VAL A 403 5.22 -36.37 2.82
C VAL A 403 4.67 -35.98 4.19
N TRP A 404 5.11 -34.84 4.71
CA TRP A 404 4.49 -34.19 5.86
C TRP A 404 3.23 -33.45 5.42
N GLU A 405 2.12 -33.66 6.13
CA GLU A 405 0.85 -32.95 5.98
C GLU A 405 0.68 -32.00 7.17
N ILE A 406 0.60 -30.71 6.87
CA ILE A 406 0.40 -29.65 7.84
C ILE A 406 -1.01 -29.12 7.66
N THR A 407 -1.86 -29.30 8.66
CA THR A 407 -3.26 -28.85 8.64
C THR A 407 -3.39 -27.59 9.48
N GLY A 408 -3.82 -26.50 8.83
CA GLY A 408 -4.04 -25.21 9.44
C GLY A 408 -5.31 -25.14 10.28
N ARG A 409 -5.47 -24.06 11.05
CA ARG A 409 -6.64 -23.80 11.92
C ARG A 409 -7.96 -23.75 11.15
N ASN A 410 -7.89 -23.41 9.87
CA ASN A 410 -9.03 -23.36 8.95
C ASN A 410 -9.28 -24.69 8.21
N GLY A 411 -8.54 -25.75 8.53
CA GLY A 411 -8.66 -27.08 7.90
C GLY A 411 -7.97 -27.21 6.54
N LYS A 412 -7.38 -26.13 5.98
CA LYS A 412 -6.57 -26.21 4.77
C LYS A 412 -5.25 -26.91 5.06
N LYS A 413 -4.66 -27.49 4.01
CA LYS A 413 -3.49 -28.37 4.12
C LYS A 413 -2.34 -27.88 3.28
N LEU A 414 -1.13 -28.06 3.80
CA LEU A 414 0.13 -27.82 3.11
C LEU A 414 1.01 -29.06 3.23
N TYR A 415 1.81 -29.33 2.19
CA TYR A 415 2.61 -30.54 2.11
C TYR A 415 4.10 -30.23 1.97
N PHE A 416 4.90 -30.89 2.80
CA PHE A 416 6.36 -30.77 2.78
C PHE A 416 7.02 -32.11 2.43
N PRO A 417 8.02 -32.11 1.53
CA PRO A 417 8.76 -33.31 1.20
C PRO A 417 9.64 -33.72 2.39
N ILE A 418 9.83 -35.03 2.57
CA ILE A 418 10.89 -35.55 3.44
C ILE A 418 12.21 -35.34 2.71
N ASN A 419 13.15 -34.63 3.36
CA ASN A 419 14.47 -34.33 2.80
C ASN A 419 15.63 -34.83 3.66
N ASP A 420 15.32 -35.45 4.80
CA ASP A 420 16.22 -36.31 5.55
C ASP A 420 15.58 -37.70 5.62
N VAL A 421 16.10 -38.65 4.83
CA VAL A 421 15.50 -39.99 4.70
C VAL A 421 15.83 -40.89 5.89
N ASP A 422 16.94 -40.64 6.57
CA ASP A 422 17.39 -41.46 7.69
C ASP A 422 16.54 -41.21 8.94
N PHE A 423 16.13 -39.95 9.13
CA PHE A 423 15.30 -39.54 10.26
C PHE A 423 13.85 -39.22 9.89
N GLY A 424 13.51 -39.19 8.60
CA GLY A 424 12.17 -38.85 8.11
C GLY A 424 11.81 -37.37 8.28
N PHE A 425 12.80 -36.50 8.44
CA PHE A 425 12.57 -35.08 8.69
C PHE A 425 12.24 -34.32 7.41
N SER A 426 11.52 -33.21 7.60
CA SER A 426 11.46 -32.15 6.60
C SER A 426 12.03 -30.88 7.21
N THR A 427 13.11 -30.37 6.64
CA THR A 427 13.81 -29.17 7.12
C THR A 427 13.89 -28.10 6.04
N CYS A 428 13.47 -26.87 6.32
CA CYS A 428 13.63 -25.71 5.42
C CYS A 428 14.32 -24.56 6.15
N TRP A 429 15.09 -23.75 5.40
CA TRP A 429 15.68 -22.54 5.97
C TRP A 429 14.61 -21.50 6.37
N SER A 430 14.84 -20.82 7.50
CA SER A 430 14.25 -19.50 7.77
C SER A 430 15.26 -18.39 7.46
N SER A 431 14.79 -17.14 7.34
CA SER A 431 15.62 -15.96 7.11
C SER A 431 16.31 -15.43 8.37
N SER A 432 16.05 -16.03 9.54
CA SER A 432 16.56 -15.54 10.82
C SER A 432 17.86 -16.22 11.21
N ALA A 433 18.92 -15.44 11.36
CA ALA A 433 20.17 -15.88 11.93
C ALA A 433 19.98 -16.25 13.41
N PHE A 434 20.73 -17.25 13.87
CA PHE A 434 20.87 -17.53 15.28
C PHE A 434 22.20 -16.96 15.77
N SER A 435 22.18 -16.32 16.93
CA SER A 435 23.40 -15.94 17.63
C SER A 435 23.25 -16.13 19.13
N ASP A 436 24.11 -16.96 19.67
CA ASP A 436 24.46 -16.98 21.09
C ASP A 436 25.98 -16.80 21.18
N SER A 437 26.46 -16.35 22.33
CA SER A 437 27.86 -16.16 22.74
C SER A 437 28.83 -17.28 22.31
N ASN A 438 28.35 -18.51 22.11
CA ASN A 438 29.15 -19.67 21.74
C ASN A 438 28.79 -20.29 20.38
N ASN A 439 27.82 -19.74 19.63
CA ASN A 439 27.23 -20.45 18.49
C ASN A 439 26.93 -19.56 17.28
N ASN A 440 27.99 -19.13 16.61
CA ASN A 440 27.95 -18.19 15.48
C ASN A 440 27.75 -18.87 14.12
N ASP A 441 27.51 -20.18 14.07
CA ASP A 441 27.42 -20.92 12.81
C ASP A 441 25.98 -21.20 12.38
N TYR A 442 25.00 -20.85 13.20
CA TYR A 442 23.65 -21.40 13.06
C TYR A 442 22.65 -20.40 12.50
N SER A 443 21.57 -20.94 11.96
CA SER A 443 20.37 -20.20 11.61
C SER A 443 19.15 -21.03 11.96
N TYR A 444 18.03 -20.35 12.16
CA TYR A 444 16.79 -21.03 12.47
C TYR A 444 16.28 -21.79 11.25
N VAL A 445 15.64 -22.93 11.51
CA VAL A 445 15.00 -23.76 10.48
C VAL A 445 13.56 -24.09 10.88
N LEU A 446 12.70 -24.22 9.87
CA LEU A 446 11.45 -24.94 10.02
C LEU A 446 11.74 -26.43 9.93
N ARG A 447 11.41 -27.19 10.97
CA ARG A 447 11.62 -28.64 10.98
C ARG A 447 10.41 -29.41 11.49
N PHE A 448 9.96 -30.36 10.68
CA PHE A 448 8.96 -31.37 11.04
C PHE A 448 9.64 -32.72 11.29
N TYR A 449 9.28 -33.37 12.40
CA TYR A 449 9.87 -34.63 12.86
C TYR A 449 8.89 -35.38 13.76
N ASP A 450 9.10 -36.69 13.92
CA ASP A 450 8.29 -37.51 14.85
C ASP A 450 8.66 -37.19 16.31
N ARG A 451 7.65 -36.97 17.16
CA ARG A 451 7.84 -36.61 18.58
C ARG A 451 8.65 -37.63 19.37
N MET A 452 8.78 -38.87 18.91
CA MET A 452 9.66 -39.87 19.54
C MET A 452 11.13 -39.41 19.61
N TYR A 453 11.58 -38.49 18.75
CA TYR A 453 12.97 -37.99 18.74
C TYR A 453 13.26 -36.88 19.79
N LEU A 454 12.24 -36.23 20.37
CA LEU A 454 12.42 -35.20 21.41
C LEU A 454 13.05 -35.75 22.70
N ALA A 455 12.89 -37.05 22.96
CA ALA A 455 13.44 -37.69 24.15
C ALA A 455 14.96 -37.93 24.07
N ALA A 456 15.58 -37.76 22.90
CA ALA A 456 16.97 -38.18 22.64
C ALA A 456 17.97 -37.04 22.37
N SER A 457 17.53 -35.81 22.05
CA SER A 457 18.43 -34.69 21.75
C SER A 457 18.18 -33.49 22.64
N THR A 458 19.17 -33.13 23.46
CA THR A 458 19.18 -31.89 24.27
C THR A 458 19.57 -30.64 23.47
N TRP A 459 19.85 -30.78 22.18
CA TRP A 459 20.21 -29.68 21.27
C TRP A 459 19.00 -29.24 20.43
N ALA A 460 18.89 -27.93 20.22
CA ALA A 460 17.66 -27.28 19.76
C ALA A 460 17.22 -27.79 18.37
N PRO A 461 16.04 -28.43 18.25
CA PRO A 461 15.60 -29.08 17.00
C PRO A 461 15.29 -28.11 15.84
N HIS A 462 15.44 -26.81 16.06
CA HIS A 462 15.08 -25.74 15.13
C HIS A 462 16.29 -24.90 14.69
N LEU A 463 17.51 -25.43 14.82
CA LEU A 463 18.75 -24.81 14.35
C LEU A 463 19.50 -25.74 13.40
N GLU A 464 20.15 -25.15 12.39
CA GLU A 464 21.11 -25.84 11.54
C GLU A 464 22.33 -24.96 11.25
N THR A 465 23.47 -25.59 11.00
CA THR A 465 24.69 -24.88 10.61
C THR A 465 24.56 -24.33 9.19
N ARG A 466 25.02 -23.09 8.96
CA ARG A 466 24.87 -22.37 7.69
C ARG A 466 25.66 -22.97 6.52
N ASP A 467 26.49 -23.99 6.76
CA ASP A 467 27.16 -24.79 5.73
C ASP A 467 26.26 -25.91 5.16
N LYS A 468 25.06 -26.12 5.72
CA LYS A 468 24.08 -27.06 5.19
C LYS A 468 23.36 -26.53 3.97
N PHE A 469 22.96 -27.47 3.12
CA PHE A 469 22.09 -27.20 1.99
C PHE A 469 20.67 -27.61 2.33
N LEU A 470 19.78 -26.64 2.45
CA LEU A 470 18.38 -26.91 2.74
C LEU A 470 17.50 -26.26 1.67
N PRO A 471 16.32 -26.83 1.40
CA PRO A 471 15.34 -26.18 0.57
C PRO A 471 14.73 -24.98 1.30
N ILE A 472 14.04 -24.17 0.53
CA ILE A 472 13.33 -22.99 1.01
C ILE A 472 11.86 -23.12 0.63
N ARG A 473 10.99 -22.87 1.61
CA ARG A 473 9.54 -22.75 1.45
C ARG A 473 9.16 -21.28 1.56
N PRO A 474 8.89 -20.58 0.44
CA PRO A 474 8.59 -19.16 0.48
C PRO A 474 7.28 -18.86 1.22
N VAL A 475 7.21 -17.65 1.78
CA VAL A 475 6.00 -17.06 2.34
C VAL A 475 5.77 -15.68 1.76
N VAL A 476 4.54 -15.21 1.92
CA VAL A 476 4.12 -13.84 1.61
C VAL A 476 3.16 -13.37 2.69
N ASN A 477 3.24 -12.10 3.05
CA ASN A 477 2.29 -11.50 3.98
C ASN A 477 1.07 -11.00 3.19
N ARG A 478 -0.10 -11.09 3.81
CA ARG A 478 -1.35 -10.53 3.28
C ARG A 478 -1.28 -9.04 3.00
#